data_AF-A0A656GAK6-F1
#
_entry.id   AF-A0A656GAK6-F1
#
_cell.length_a   1.000
_cell.length_b   1.000
_cell.length_c   1.000
_cell.angle_alpha   90.00
_cell.angle_beta   90.00
_cell.angle_gamma   90.00
#
_symmetry.space_group_name_H-M   'P 1'
#
loop_
_entity.id
_entity.type
_entity.pdbx_description
1 polymer ?
#
loop_
_entity_poly.entity_id
_entity_poly.type
_entity_poly.pdbx_seq_one_letter_code
_entity_poly.pdbx_strand_id
1 'polypeptide(L)' 'FSSIGGAIVGGLIIGAAEKLAEIYLGPIIGSGIENWVPYVLALLFLLVRPAGLFGERAIERV' A
#
# COMPACT_ATOMS: atom_id res chain seq x y z
N PHE A 1 9.51 -19.00 -4.31
CA PHE A 1 8.86 -19.08 -2.98
C PHE A 1 9.45 -18.09 -1.97
N SER A 2 9.97 -16.95 -2.41
CA SER A 2 10.55 -15.96 -1.52
C SER A 2 9.46 -15.11 -0.87
N SER A 3 9.18 -15.43 0.40
CA SER A 3 8.53 -14.56 1.39
C SER A 3 7.01 -14.41 1.37
N ILE A 4 6.28 -15.51 1.55
CA ILE A 4 4.91 -15.50 2.10
C ILE A 4 4.86 -14.72 3.42
N GLY A 5 5.85 -14.89 4.30
CA GLY A 5 5.95 -14.13 5.54
C GLY A 5 6.17 -12.62 5.33
N GLY A 6 6.93 -12.24 4.30
CA GLY A 6 7.07 -10.85 3.89
C GLY A 6 5.71 -10.29 3.48
N ALA A 7 4.99 -11.01 2.61
CA ALA A 7 3.66 -10.65 2.12
C ALA A 7 2.69 -10.30 3.25
N ILE A 8 2.65 -11.15 4.27
CA ILE A 8 1.81 -10.98 5.44
C ILE A 8 2.23 -9.74 6.24
N VAL A 9 3.52 -9.57 6.54
CA VAL A 9 4.02 -8.44 7.34
C VAL A 9 3.79 -7.11 6.64
N GLY A 10 4.05 -7.02 5.32
CA GLY A 10 3.78 -5.78 4.58
C GLY A 10 2.28 -5.50 4.44
N GLY A 11 1.43 -6.52 4.26
CA GLY A 11 -0.02 -6.34 4.28
C GLY A 11 -0.53 -5.79 5.62
N LEU A 12 0.01 -6.28 6.74
CA LEU A 12 -0.33 -5.78 8.08
C LEU A 12 0.13 -4.34 8.31
N ILE A 13 1.36 -3.99 7.89
CA ILE A 13 1.89 -2.62 7.99
C ILE A 13 1.06 -1.65 7.15
N ILE A 14 0.68 -2.04 5.94
CA ILE A 14 -0.16 -1.25 5.04
C ILE A 14 -1.54 -1.01 5.66
N GLY A 15 -2.23 -2.08 6.07
CA GLY A 15 -3.57 -1.95 6.61
C GLY A 15 -3.61 -1.12 7.90
N ALA A 16 -2.59 -1.25 8.75
CA ALA A 16 -2.43 -0.41 9.93
C ALA A 16 -2.18 1.06 9.57
N ALA A 17 -1.30 1.34 8.61
CA ALA A 17 -1.02 2.69 8.14
C ALA A 17 -2.24 3.34 7.48
N GLU A 18 -3.01 2.59 6.71
CA GLU A 18 -4.26 3.04 6.07
C GLU A 18 -5.29 3.44 7.13
N LYS A 19 -5.52 2.60 8.15
CA LYS A 19 -6.47 2.92 9.22
C LYS A 19 -6.03 4.09 10.10
N LEU A 20 -4.73 4.22 10.35
CA LEU A 20 -4.19 5.41 11.02
C LEU A 20 -4.40 6.66 10.15
N ALA A 21 -4.11 6.59 8.85
CA ALA A 21 -4.32 7.71 7.93
C ALA A 21 -5.80 8.12 7.87
N GLU A 22 -6.74 7.17 7.90
CA GLU A 22 -8.18 7.45 7.96
C GLU A 22 -8.57 8.19 9.24
N ILE A 23 -8.06 7.77 10.40
CA ILE A 23 -8.36 8.42 11.70
C ILE A 23 -7.76 9.82 11.78
N TYR A 24 -6.53 10.03 11.28
CA TYR A 24 -5.83 11.30 11.39
C TYR A 24 -6.16 12.29 10.26
N LEU A 25 -6.32 11.82 9.02
CA LEU A 25 -6.63 12.67 7.86
C LEU A 25 -8.13 12.74 7.57
N GLY A 26 -8.94 11.78 8.03
CA GLY A 26 -10.41 11.77 7.96
C GLY A 26 -11.06 13.09 8.37
N PRO A 27 -10.75 13.61 9.58
CA PRO A 27 -11.31 14.87 10.04
C PRO A 27 -10.81 16.11 9.27
N ILE A 28 -9.65 16.02 8.60
CA ILE A 28 -8.99 17.16 7.94
C ILE A 28 -9.48 17.35 6.50
N ILE A 29 -9.71 16.26 5.76
CA ILE A 29 -10.06 16.31 4.33
C ILE A 29 -11.58 16.10 4.11
N GLY A 30 -12.30 15.62 5.13
CA GLY A 30 -13.76 15.48 5.11
C GLY A 30 -14.24 14.04 4.93
N SER A 31 -15.48 13.78 5.32
CA SER A 31 -16.12 12.46 5.16
C SER A 31 -16.16 12.05 3.69
N GLY A 32 -15.62 10.86 3.36
CA GLY A 32 -15.56 10.36 1.98
C GLY A 32 -14.16 9.99 1.48
N ILE A 33 -13.13 10.23 2.29
CA ILE A 33 -11.75 9.74 2.09
C ILE A 33 -11.70 8.23 1.80
N GLU A 34 -12.50 7.44 2.52
CA GLU A 34 -12.52 5.97 2.41
C GLU A 34 -12.73 5.46 0.98
N ASN A 35 -13.41 6.22 0.11
CA ASN A 35 -13.73 5.79 -1.25
C ASN A 35 -12.61 6.02 -2.27
N TRP A 36 -11.71 6.99 -2.05
CA TRP A 36 -10.70 7.38 -3.05
C TRP A 36 -9.25 7.30 -2.55
N VAL A 37 -9.03 7.37 -1.23
CA VAL A 37 -7.70 7.27 -0.63
C VAL A 37 -7.02 5.92 -0.83
N PRO A 38 -7.72 4.76 -0.84
CA PRO A 38 -7.08 3.48 -1.17
C PRO A 38 -6.43 3.48 -2.56
N TYR A 39 -7.05 4.15 -3.55
CA TYR A 39 -6.49 4.29 -4.89
C TYR A 39 -5.24 5.18 -4.91
N VAL A 40 -5.24 6.28 -4.14
CA VAL A 40 -4.09 7.18 -4.02
C VAL A 40 -2.94 6.51 -3.28
N LEU A 41 -3.23 5.75 -2.22
CA LEU A 41 -2.24 4.94 -1.52
C LEU A 41 -1.65 3.86 -2.43
N ALA A 42 -2.48 3.16 -3.20
CA ALA A 42 -2.00 2.18 -4.19
C ALA A 42 -1.09 2.83 -5.23
N LEU A 43 -1.46 4.02 -5.74
CA LEU A 43 -0.63 4.78 -6.68
C LEU A 43 0.71 5.22 -6.07
N LEU A 44 0.69 5.73 -4.84
CA LEU A 44 1.90 6.08 -4.09
C LEU A 44 2.79 4.85 -3.87
N PHE A 45 2.19 3.69 -3.59
CA PHE A 45 2.94 2.45 -3.43
C PHE A 45 3.61 2.01 -4.71
N LEU A 46 2.92 2.14 -5.85
CA LEU A 46 3.49 1.89 -7.17
C LEU A 46 4.60 2.89 -7.52
N LEU A 47 4.47 4.15 -7.09
CA LEU A 47 5.51 5.17 -7.30
C LEU A 47 6.77 4.93 -6.45
N VAL A 48 6.60 4.60 -5.17
CA VAL A 48 7.71 4.36 -4.24
C VAL A 48 8.33 2.97 -4.48
N ARG A 49 7.54 1.99 -4.91
CA ARG A 49 7.99 0.62 -5.17
C ARG A 49 7.26 0.03 -6.40
N PRO A 50 7.71 0.34 -7.63
CA PRO A 50 7.02 -0.05 -8.88
C PRO A 50 6.95 -1.56 -9.14
N ALA A 51 7.77 -2.35 -8.44
CA ALA A 51 7.71 -3.81 -8.46
C ALA A 51 6.68 -4.41 -7.46
N GLY A 52 5.78 -3.58 -6.91
CA GLY A 52 4.84 -3.94 -5.86
C GLY A 52 5.48 -4.03 -4.47
N LEU A 53 4.64 -4.18 -3.43
CA LEU A 53 5.06 -4.33 -2.03
C LEU A 53 6.13 -5.40 -1.79
N PHE A 54 6.27 -6.38 -2.71
CA PHE A 54 7.18 -7.50 -2.59
C PHE A 54 8.19 -7.63 -3.73
N GLY A 55 8.34 -6.59 -4.55
CA GLY A 55 9.57 -6.41 -5.32
C GLY A 55 9.97 -7.59 -6.19
N GLU A 56 9.03 -8.34 -6.75
CA GLU A 56 9.40 -9.27 -7.82
C GLU A 56 9.67 -8.41 -9.05
N ARG A 57 10.96 -8.11 -9.28
CA ARG A 57 11.43 -7.64 -10.59
C ARG A 57 10.87 -8.64 -11.59
N ALA A 58 10.10 -8.16 -12.57
CA ALA A 58 9.81 -8.94 -13.76
C ALA A 58 11.16 -9.48 -14.23
N ILE A 59 11.35 -10.80 -14.16
CA ILE A 59 12.58 -11.43 -14.60
C ILE A 59 12.63 -11.18 -16.11
N GLU A 60 13.37 -10.14 -16.51
CA GLU A 60 13.77 -9.95 -17.89
C GLU A 60 14.67 -11.13 -18.22
N ARG A 61 14.08 -12.13 -18.86
CA ARG A 61 14.79 -13.30 -19.35
C ARG A 61 15.22 -12.96 -20.78
N VAL A 62 16.49 -12.59 -20.93
CA VAL A 62 17.20 -12.69 -22.22
C VAL A 62 17.57 -14.15 -22.50
#